data_AF-A0A379VMI4-F1
#
_entry.id   AF-A0A379VMI4-F1
#
_cell.length_a   1.000
_cell.length_b   1.000
_cell.length_c   1.000
_cell.angle_alpha   90.00
_cell.angle_beta   90.00
_cell.angle_gamma   90.00
#
_symmetry.space_group_name_H-M   'P 1'
#
loop_
_entity.id
_entity.type
_entity.pdbx_description
1 polymer ?
#
loop_
_entity_poly.entity_id
_entity_poly.type
_entity_poly.pdbx_seq_one_letter_code
_entity_poly.pdbx_strand_id
1 'polypeptide(L)'
;MSEVNEILKKVTASIEEATDKFNARAEDALKEAKKSGKLSEETKAAVDKMASEFNALREAEKTLKAAIGELEQHVAQMPLANAKHIVETVGQQVISAEALKTFSASVEGGKRVSIPVNAALISSGVAEGVVEPQRLPGIDTTPKQRLFIRDLIAPGRTSSPAIFWVQQTGFTNKAAVVAENTTKPYSDIAFATKITPGNHHCAYVQGVKTDSG
;
A
#
# COMPACT_ATOMS: atom_id res chain seq x y z
N MET A 1 -7.55 -23.78 5.25
CA MET A 1 -6.32 -23.33 4.56
C MET A 1 -5.57 -24.46 3.85
N SER A 2 -5.58 -25.70 4.34
CA SER A 2 -4.94 -26.85 3.67
C SER A 2 -5.66 -27.30 2.39
N GLU A 3 -6.99 -27.44 2.44
CA GLU A 3 -7.78 -27.93 1.29
C GLU A 3 -7.76 -26.99 0.08
N VAL A 4 -7.78 -25.67 0.31
CA VAL A 4 -7.65 -24.66 -0.75
C VAL A 4 -6.27 -24.72 -1.42
N ASN A 5 -5.20 -24.90 -0.65
CA ASN A 5 -3.85 -25.07 -1.18
C ASN A 5 -3.69 -26.36 -1.99
N GLU A 6 -4.37 -27.44 -1.61
CA GLU A 6 -4.37 -28.70 -2.38
C GLU A 6 -5.14 -28.60 -3.70
N ILE A 7 -6.29 -27.92 -3.69
CA ILE A 7 -7.07 -27.65 -4.90
C ILE A 7 -6.26 -26.77 -5.86
N LEU A 8 -5.57 -25.74 -5.35
CA LEU A 8 -4.71 -24.88 -6.15
C LEU A 8 -3.57 -25.65 -6.80
N LYS A 9 -2.86 -26.50 -6.05
CA LYS A 9 -1.79 -27.34 -6.61
C LYS A 9 -2.29 -28.29 -7.70
N LYS A 10 -3.50 -28.84 -7.54
CA LYS A 10 -4.11 -29.72 -8.55
C LYS A 10 -4.52 -28.92 -9.81
N VAL A 11 -5.07 -27.72 -9.64
CA VAL A 11 -5.46 -26.86 -10.76
C VAL A 11 -4.23 -26.36 -11.52
N THR A 12 -3.17 -25.92 -10.85
CA THR A 12 -1.91 -25.52 -11.51
C THR A 12 -1.25 -26.69 -12.24
N ALA A 13 -1.21 -27.87 -11.64
CA ALA A 13 -0.68 -29.07 -12.30
C ALA A 13 -1.49 -29.45 -13.54
N SER A 14 -2.83 -29.36 -13.48
CA SER A 14 -3.69 -29.64 -14.64
C SER A 14 -3.50 -28.64 -15.79
N ILE A 15 -3.14 -27.39 -15.48
CA ILE A 15 -2.84 -26.35 -16.47
C ILE A 15 -1.47 -26.58 -17.11
N GLU A 16 -0.46 -26.95 -16.32
CA GLU A 16 0.87 -27.32 -16.85
C GLU A 16 0.76 -28.52 -17.79
N GLU A 17 0.05 -29.58 -17.40
CA GLU A 17 -0.19 -30.74 -18.26
C GLU A 17 -0.97 -30.41 -19.54
N ALA A 18 -1.98 -29.52 -19.46
CA ALA A 18 -2.73 -29.07 -20.63
C ALA A 18 -1.86 -28.22 -21.57
N THR A 19 -0.94 -27.42 -21.00
CA THR A 19 0.01 -26.59 -21.76
C THR A 19 1.03 -27.45 -22.49
N ASP A 20 1.57 -28.49 -21.84
CA ASP A 20 2.53 -29.41 -22.45
C ASP A 20 1.89 -30.22 -23.59
N LYS A 21 0.64 -30.68 -23.39
CA LYS A 21 -0.13 -31.36 -24.44
C LYS A 21 -0.45 -30.45 -25.63
N PHE A 22 -0.72 -29.16 -25.39
CA PHE A 22 -0.92 -28.17 -26.44
C PHE A 22 0.36 -27.89 -27.22
N ASN A 23 1.49 -27.70 -26.52
CA ASN A 23 2.79 -27.48 -27.17
C ASN A 23 3.21 -28.68 -28.03
N ALA A 24 3.04 -29.92 -27.53
CA ALA A 24 3.34 -31.12 -28.30
C ALA A 24 2.46 -31.25 -29.56
N ARG A 25 1.14 -31.02 -29.43
CA ARG A 25 0.21 -31.02 -30.58
C ARG A 25 0.49 -29.89 -31.57
N ALA A 26 0.87 -28.71 -31.09
CA ALA A 26 1.25 -27.58 -31.93
C ALA A 26 2.56 -27.85 -32.70
N GLU A 27 3.55 -28.49 -32.07
CA GLU A 27 4.77 -28.92 -32.74
C GLU A 27 4.51 -29.98 -33.81
N ASP A 28 3.63 -30.94 -33.54
CA ASP A 28 3.27 -31.98 -34.50
C ASP A 28 2.46 -31.41 -35.67
N ALA A 29 1.51 -30.51 -35.40
CA ALA A 29 0.78 -29.77 -36.43
C ALA A 29 1.71 -28.89 -37.29
N LEU A 30 2.74 -28.26 -36.69
CA LEU A 30 3.77 -27.51 -37.42
C LEU A 30 4.67 -28.40 -38.28
N LYS A 31 5.02 -29.61 -37.80
CA LYS A 31 5.79 -30.60 -38.58
C LYS A 31 4.98 -31.16 -39.74
N GLU A 32 3.68 -31.37 -39.56
CA GLU A 32 2.78 -31.86 -40.60
C GLU A 32 2.49 -30.77 -41.64
N ALA A 33 2.20 -29.53 -41.21
CA ALA A 33 2.04 -28.37 -42.10
C ALA A 33 3.27 -28.11 -42.99
N LYS A 34 4.48 -28.28 -42.44
CA LYS A 34 5.74 -28.15 -43.19
C LYS A 34 5.97 -29.29 -44.20
N LYS A 35 5.40 -30.48 -43.97
CA LYS A 35 5.57 -31.65 -44.85
C LYS A 35 4.49 -31.78 -45.92
N SER A 36 3.26 -31.33 -45.67
CA SER A 36 2.12 -31.55 -46.59
C SER A 36 1.49 -30.27 -47.16
N GLY A 37 1.94 -29.07 -46.75
CA GLY A 37 1.47 -27.79 -47.32
C GLY A 37 0.00 -27.44 -47.04
N LYS A 38 -0.78 -28.37 -46.45
CA LYS A 38 -2.14 -28.18 -45.94
C LYS A 38 -2.29 -28.99 -44.65
N LEU A 39 -2.67 -28.31 -43.56
CA LEU A 39 -3.06 -28.95 -42.30
C LEU A 39 -4.30 -29.83 -42.56
N SER A 40 -4.32 -31.06 -42.04
CA SER A 40 -5.49 -31.93 -42.09
C SER A 40 -6.68 -31.25 -41.38
N GLU A 41 -7.90 -31.41 -41.89
CA GLU A 41 -9.10 -30.79 -41.30
C GLU A 41 -9.32 -31.24 -39.85
N GLU A 42 -8.91 -32.47 -39.52
CA GLU A 42 -8.97 -33.03 -38.17
C GLU A 42 -7.97 -32.38 -37.21
N THR A 43 -6.75 -32.06 -37.66
CA THR A 43 -5.73 -31.41 -36.81
C THR A 43 -6.03 -29.94 -36.60
N LYS A 44 -6.63 -29.26 -37.58
CA LYS A 44 -7.12 -27.88 -37.41
C LYS A 44 -8.26 -27.80 -36.40
N ALA A 45 -9.25 -28.69 -36.49
CA ALA A 45 -10.35 -28.75 -35.53
C ALA A 45 -9.88 -29.08 -34.10
N ALA A 46 -8.89 -29.97 -33.96
CA ALA A 46 -8.30 -30.30 -32.66
C ALA A 46 -7.50 -29.12 -32.06
N VAL A 47 -6.74 -28.38 -32.87
CA VAL A 47 -5.98 -27.21 -32.43
C VAL A 47 -6.91 -26.04 -32.08
N ASP A 48 -7.97 -25.79 -32.87
CA ASP A 48 -8.94 -24.73 -32.58
C ASP A 48 -9.72 -25.00 -31.29
N LYS A 49 -10.14 -26.26 -31.08
CA LYS A 49 -10.80 -26.67 -29.83
C LYS A 49 -9.87 -26.51 -28.64
N MET A 50 -8.62 -26.96 -28.76
CA MET A 50 -7.64 -26.85 -27.68
C MET A 50 -7.21 -25.40 -27.40
N ALA A 51 -7.15 -24.54 -28.43
CA ALA A 51 -6.89 -23.11 -28.26
C ALA A 51 -8.03 -22.42 -27.50
N SER A 52 -9.28 -22.81 -27.75
CA SER A 52 -10.44 -22.30 -26.99
C SER A 52 -10.41 -22.73 -25.53
N GLU A 53 -10.08 -24.00 -25.25
CA GLU A 53 -9.92 -24.53 -23.90
C GLU A 53 -8.74 -23.88 -23.17
N PHE A 54 -7.62 -23.67 -23.87
CA PHE A 54 -6.44 -23.01 -23.31
C PHE A 54 -6.70 -21.54 -22.94
N ASN A 55 -7.43 -20.80 -23.78
CA ASN A 55 -7.82 -19.43 -23.47
C ASN A 55 -8.75 -19.36 -22.24
N ALA A 56 -9.73 -20.27 -22.16
CA ALA A 56 -10.62 -20.35 -20.99
C ALA A 56 -9.86 -20.70 -19.70
N LEU A 57 -8.91 -21.63 -19.77
CA LEU A 57 -8.06 -22.00 -18.63
C LEU A 57 -7.13 -20.87 -18.19
N ARG A 58 -6.58 -20.10 -19.14
CA ARG A 58 -5.72 -18.94 -18.85
C ARG A 58 -6.50 -17.77 -18.24
N GLU A 59 -7.74 -17.57 -18.66
CA GLU A 59 -8.65 -16.61 -18.00
C GLU A 59 -8.97 -17.04 -16.57
N ALA A 60 -9.28 -18.32 -16.35
CA ALA A 60 -9.48 -18.86 -15.01
C ALA A 60 -8.22 -18.68 -14.12
N GLU A 61 -7.03 -18.96 -14.65
CA GLU A 61 -5.76 -18.72 -13.94
C GLU A 61 -5.59 -17.25 -13.54
N LYS A 62 -5.88 -16.32 -14.46
CA LYS A 62 -5.78 -14.88 -14.19
C LYS A 62 -6.74 -14.46 -13.08
N THR A 63 -7.97 -14.96 -13.10
CA THR A 63 -8.97 -14.66 -12.04
C THR A 63 -8.58 -15.25 -10.70
N LEU A 64 -8.04 -16.48 -10.68
CA LEU A 64 -7.55 -17.13 -9.47
C LEU A 64 -6.36 -16.40 -8.87
N LYS A 65 -5.39 -15.98 -9.69
CA LYS A 65 -4.25 -15.17 -9.24
C LYS A 65 -4.69 -13.82 -8.68
N ALA A 66 -5.69 -13.17 -9.27
CA ALA A 66 -6.25 -11.93 -8.75
C ALA A 66 -6.90 -12.13 -7.37
N ALA A 67 -7.73 -13.16 -7.22
CA ALA A 67 -8.36 -13.51 -5.95
C ALA A 67 -7.33 -13.85 -4.85
N ILE A 68 -6.20 -14.48 -5.22
CA ILE A 68 -5.11 -14.75 -4.29
C ILE A 68 -4.40 -13.46 -3.88
N GLY A 69 -4.11 -12.56 -4.82
CA GLY A 69 -3.50 -11.26 -4.50
C GLY A 69 -4.38 -10.43 -3.56
N GLU A 70 -5.69 -10.45 -3.77
CA GLU A 70 -6.67 -9.81 -2.88
C GLU A 70 -6.71 -10.49 -1.49
N LEU A 71 -6.66 -11.82 -1.44
CA LEU A 71 -6.64 -12.58 -0.19
C LEU A 71 -5.35 -12.33 0.60
N GLU A 72 -4.19 -12.33 -0.06
CA GLU A 72 -2.89 -12.00 0.54
C GLU A 72 -2.86 -10.56 1.04
N GLN A 73 -3.39 -9.61 0.27
CA GLN A 73 -3.52 -8.22 0.69
C GLN A 73 -4.46 -8.10 1.90
N HIS A 74 -5.58 -8.82 1.91
CA HIS A 74 -6.53 -8.82 3.01
C HIS A 74 -5.91 -9.42 4.29
N VAL A 75 -5.15 -10.51 4.17
CA VAL A 75 -4.44 -11.15 5.30
C VAL A 75 -3.28 -10.27 5.78
N ALA A 76 -2.55 -9.60 4.89
CA ALA A 76 -1.48 -8.67 5.26
C ALA A 76 -2.02 -7.40 5.93
N GLN A 77 -3.23 -6.97 5.59
CA GLN A 77 -3.93 -5.85 6.23
C GLN A 77 -4.60 -6.23 7.56
N MET A 78 -4.67 -7.53 7.93
CA MET A 78 -5.13 -7.90 9.26
C MET A 78 -4.08 -7.55 10.32
N PRO A 79 -4.42 -6.72 11.33
CA PRO A 79 -3.52 -6.46 12.43
C PRO A 79 -3.33 -7.74 13.26
N LEU A 80 -2.15 -8.33 13.14
CA LEU A 80 -1.72 -9.59 13.79
C LEU A 80 -1.84 -9.59 15.33
N ALA A 81 -2.11 -8.44 15.95
CA ALA A 81 -2.32 -8.30 17.39
C ALA A 81 -3.73 -8.73 17.86
N ASN A 82 -4.71 -8.85 16.97
CA ASN A 82 -6.08 -9.27 17.32
C ASN A 82 -6.42 -10.73 16.93
N ALA A 83 -5.43 -11.48 16.44
CA ALA A 83 -5.60 -12.83 15.90
C ALA A 83 -5.95 -13.94 16.93
N LYS A 84 -6.28 -13.60 18.18
CA LYS A 84 -6.77 -14.57 19.18
C LYS A 84 -8.29 -14.58 19.35
N HIS A 85 -9.00 -13.61 18.79
CA HIS A 85 -10.45 -13.66 18.72
C HIS A 85 -10.88 -13.55 17.27
N ILE A 86 -10.90 -14.68 16.58
CA ILE A 86 -11.87 -14.87 15.51
C ILE A 86 -13.22 -14.49 16.14
N VAL A 87 -13.91 -13.50 15.58
CA VAL A 87 -15.23 -13.10 16.07
C VAL A 87 -16.17 -14.27 15.76
N GLU A 88 -16.23 -15.23 16.68
CA GLU A 88 -17.12 -16.37 16.56
C GLU A 88 -18.55 -15.84 16.68
N THR A 89 -19.38 -16.17 15.69
CA THR A 89 -20.82 -15.90 15.77
C THR A 89 -21.39 -16.67 16.95
N VAL A 90 -22.50 -16.19 17.52
CA VAL A 90 -23.18 -16.87 18.63
C VAL A 90 -23.48 -18.35 18.31
N GLY A 91 -23.75 -18.68 17.04
CA GLY A 91 -23.92 -20.06 16.59
C GLY A 91 -22.62 -20.85 16.61
N GLN A 92 -21.52 -20.25 16.17
CA GLN A 92 -20.20 -20.88 16.18
C GLN A 92 -19.70 -21.15 17.60
N GLN A 93 -19.95 -20.24 18.56
CA GLN A 93 -19.61 -20.41 19.98
C GLN A 93 -20.36 -21.58 20.63
N VAL A 94 -21.60 -21.82 20.22
CA VAL A 94 -22.43 -22.92 20.73
C VAL A 94 -21.95 -24.26 20.16
N ILE A 95 -21.53 -24.30 18.89
CA ILE A 95 -20.99 -25.50 18.24
C ILE A 95 -19.58 -25.82 18.75
N SER A 96 -18.76 -24.81 19.01
CA SER A 96 -17.39 -24.96 19.54
C SER A 96 -17.36 -25.33 21.03
N ALA A 97 -18.47 -25.13 21.76
CA ALA A 97 -18.57 -25.49 23.16
C ALA A 97 -18.47 -27.00 23.39
N GLU A 98 -17.48 -27.41 24.17
CA GLU A 98 -17.21 -28.81 24.55
C GLU A 98 -18.41 -29.48 25.24
N ALA A 99 -19.24 -28.70 25.94
CA ALA A 99 -20.46 -29.14 26.59
C ALA A 99 -21.53 -29.66 25.60
N LEU A 100 -21.57 -29.12 24.37
CA LEU A 100 -22.51 -29.57 23.35
C LEU A 100 -21.98 -30.81 22.62
N LYS A 101 -20.66 -30.91 22.43
CA LYS A 101 -19.99 -32.10 21.88
C LYS A 101 -20.16 -33.32 22.80
N THR A 102 -19.98 -33.13 24.10
CA THR A 102 -20.17 -34.19 25.12
C THR A 102 -21.64 -34.61 25.26
N PHE A 103 -22.59 -33.66 25.15
CA PHE A 103 -24.02 -33.98 25.10
C PHE A 103 -24.42 -34.76 23.84
N SER A 104 -23.87 -34.41 22.68
CA SER A 104 -24.14 -35.13 21.42
C SER A 104 -23.61 -36.58 21.43
N ALA A 105 -22.53 -36.84 22.19
CA ALA A 105 -21.93 -38.16 22.32
C ALA A 105 -22.65 -39.06 23.32
N SER A 106 -23.30 -38.49 24.34
CA SER A 106 -24.07 -39.22 25.36
C SER A 106 -25.40 -38.52 25.66
N VAL A 107 -26.43 -38.84 24.88
CA VAL A 107 -27.79 -38.31 25.06
C VAL A 107 -28.50 -39.09 26.18
N GLU A 108 -28.29 -38.65 27.41
CA GLU A 108 -29.07 -39.12 28.57
C GLU A 108 -30.23 -38.16 28.85
N GLY A 109 -31.45 -38.70 28.96
CA GLY A 109 -32.66 -37.92 29.22
C GLY A 109 -32.58 -37.19 30.57
N GLY A 110 -32.87 -35.88 30.56
CA GLY A 110 -33.00 -35.07 31.78
C GLY A 110 -31.81 -34.17 32.14
N LYS A 111 -30.70 -34.19 31.38
CA LYS A 111 -29.57 -33.27 31.60
C LYS A 111 -29.78 -31.93 30.90
N ARG A 112 -29.62 -30.83 31.65
CA ARG A 112 -29.61 -29.44 31.13
C ARG A 112 -28.18 -29.03 30.83
N VAL A 113 -27.91 -28.59 29.60
CA VAL A 113 -26.61 -28.04 29.19
C VAL A 113 -26.69 -26.52 29.21
N SER A 114 -25.79 -25.87 29.97
CA SER A 114 -25.69 -24.40 30.05
C SER A 114 -24.35 -23.97 29.47
N ILE A 115 -24.38 -23.29 28.33
CA ILE A 115 -23.19 -22.76 27.66
C ILE A 115 -23.12 -21.26 27.96
N PRO A 116 -22.13 -20.78 28.72
CA PRO A 116 -22.00 -19.35 29.03
C PRO A 116 -21.56 -18.61 27.76
N VAL A 117 -22.48 -17.82 27.19
CA VAL A 117 -22.15 -16.87 26.12
C VAL A 117 -21.65 -15.61 26.79
N ASN A 118 -20.39 -15.24 26.56
CA ASN A 118 -19.83 -13.99 27.07
C ASN A 118 -20.39 -12.83 26.24
N ALA A 119 -21.62 -12.43 26.54
CA ALA A 119 -22.22 -11.23 25.99
C ALA A 119 -21.56 -10.03 26.67
N ALA A 120 -20.44 -9.55 26.10
CA ALA A 120 -19.99 -8.20 26.38
C ALA A 120 -21.20 -7.29 26.15
N LEU A 121 -21.70 -6.69 27.23
CA LEU A 121 -22.93 -5.91 27.26
C LEU A 121 -22.78 -4.72 26.29
N ILE A 122 -23.17 -4.90 25.04
CA ILE A 122 -23.57 -3.79 24.20
C ILE A 122 -24.98 -3.47 24.69
N SER A 123 -25.06 -2.64 25.72
CA SER A 123 -26.30 -2.24 26.36
C SER A 123 -27.16 -1.44 25.37
N SER A 124 -27.88 -2.15 24.51
CA SER A 124 -28.91 -1.57 23.65
C SER A 124 -30.10 -1.17 24.54
N GLY A 125 -30.36 0.14 24.63
CA GLY A 125 -31.44 0.70 25.45
C GLY A 125 -31.01 1.73 26.50
N VAL A 126 -29.72 2.04 26.62
CA VAL A 126 -29.26 3.13 27.48
C VAL A 126 -29.40 4.46 26.73
N ALA A 127 -30.10 5.43 27.34
CA ALA A 127 -30.26 6.76 26.77
C ALA A 127 -28.90 7.43 26.55
N GLU A 128 -28.78 8.20 25.46
CA GLU A 128 -27.57 8.94 25.11
C GLU A 128 -27.15 9.84 26.29
N GLY A 129 -25.94 9.64 26.82
CA GLY A 129 -25.37 10.44 27.92
C GLY A 129 -25.35 9.81 29.33
N VAL A 130 -25.92 8.61 29.55
CA VAL A 130 -25.85 7.95 30.87
C VAL A 130 -24.45 7.42 31.22
N VAL A 131 -23.65 7.11 30.20
CA VAL A 131 -22.22 6.79 30.35
C VAL A 131 -21.43 7.91 29.70
N GLU A 132 -20.73 8.70 30.50
CA GLU A 132 -19.84 9.74 29.98
C GLU A 132 -18.71 9.08 29.16
N PRO A 133 -18.53 9.45 27.88
CA PRO A 133 -17.42 8.96 27.09
C PRO A 133 -16.10 9.41 27.72
N GLN A 134 -15.15 8.49 27.84
CA GLN A 134 -13.80 8.82 28.26
C GLN A 134 -13.19 9.83 27.28
N ARG A 135 -12.97 11.06 27.72
CA ARG A 135 -12.26 12.08 26.95
C ARG A 135 -10.77 11.81 27.07
N LEU A 136 -10.09 11.54 25.96
CA LEU A 136 -8.63 11.49 25.97
C LEU A 136 -8.09 12.91 26.22
N PRO A 137 -7.22 13.10 27.23
CA PRO A 137 -6.57 14.38 27.45
C PRO A 137 -5.54 14.62 26.33
N GLY A 138 -5.67 15.76 25.65
CA GLY A 138 -4.77 16.17 24.57
C GLY A 138 -5.50 16.42 23.25
N ILE A 139 -4.89 17.25 22.40
CA ILE A 139 -5.34 17.47 21.02
C ILE A 139 -4.43 16.61 20.15
N ASP A 140 -5.02 15.85 19.22
CA ASP A 140 -4.26 15.16 18.18
C ASP A 140 -3.64 16.21 17.25
N THR A 141 -2.35 16.49 17.46
CA THR A 141 -1.62 17.47 16.65
C THR A 141 -0.94 16.77 15.48
N THR A 142 -1.16 17.26 14.27
CA THR A 142 -0.42 16.81 13.08
C THR A 142 1.09 16.91 13.32
N PRO A 143 1.90 15.92 12.89
CA PRO A 143 3.34 15.96 13.00
C PRO A 143 3.92 17.26 12.42
N LYS A 144 4.75 17.96 13.20
CA LYS A 144 5.41 19.18 12.74
C LYS A 144 6.54 18.82 11.77
N GLN A 145 6.56 19.47 10.61
CA GLN A 145 7.67 19.35 9.67
C GLN A 145 8.96 19.90 10.32
N ARG A 146 10.01 19.07 10.38
CA ARG A 146 11.25 19.37 11.14
C ARG A 146 12.32 20.10 10.34
N LEU A 147 12.26 20.05 9.00
CA LEU A 147 13.26 20.65 8.12
C LEU A 147 12.65 21.85 7.41
N PHE A 148 13.27 23.01 7.59
CA PHE A 148 12.89 24.24 6.91
C PHE A 148 13.99 24.65 5.92
N ILE A 149 13.61 25.36 4.86
CA ILE A 149 14.58 25.96 3.91
C ILE A 149 15.62 26.83 4.64
N ARG A 150 15.25 27.40 5.80
CA ARG A 150 16.16 28.16 6.67
C ARG A 150 17.39 27.37 7.10
N ASP A 151 17.29 26.05 7.28
CA ASP A 151 18.40 25.23 7.78
C ASP A 151 19.48 25.00 6.72
N LEU A 152 19.16 25.26 5.44
CA LEU A 152 20.11 25.18 4.33
C LEU A 152 20.92 26.47 4.13
N ILE A 153 20.56 27.56 4.81
CA ILE A 153 21.13 28.89 4.60
C ILE A 153 21.83 29.36 5.87
N ALA A 154 23.04 29.91 5.76
CA ALA A 154 23.78 30.44 6.91
C ALA A 154 23.00 31.58 7.59
N PRO A 155 22.66 31.46 8.89
CA PRO A 155 21.91 32.49 9.59
C PRO A 155 22.79 33.71 9.91
N GLY A 156 22.25 34.91 9.68
CA GLY A 156 22.83 36.18 10.12
C GLY A 156 21.89 36.95 11.04
N ARG A 157 22.43 37.93 11.77
CA ARG A 157 21.66 38.88 12.60
C ARG A 157 22.01 40.31 12.19
N THR A 158 21.02 41.19 12.20
CA THR A 158 21.17 42.63 11.93
C THR A 158 20.27 43.41 12.89
N SER A 159 20.72 44.59 13.31
CA SER A 159 19.91 45.57 14.04
C SER A 159 19.32 46.65 13.12
N SER A 160 19.75 46.70 11.85
CA SER A 160 19.27 47.65 10.85
C SER A 160 17.98 47.16 10.18
N PRO A 161 17.04 48.05 9.83
CA PRO A 161 15.82 47.70 9.09
C PRO A 161 16.09 47.21 7.65
N ALA A 162 17.27 47.47 7.09
CA ALA A 162 17.67 46.95 5.78
C ALA A 162 19.18 46.62 5.75
N ILE A 163 19.55 45.64 4.93
CA ILE A 163 20.95 45.25 4.68
C ILE A 163 21.33 45.68 3.27
N PHE A 164 22.39 46.49 3.17
CA PHE A 164 23.05 46.81 1.92
C PHE A 164 24.25 45.88 1.72
N TRP A 165 24.34 45.25 0.56
CA TRP A 165 25.43 44.36 0.22
C TRP A 165 25.85 44.54 -1.24
N VAL A 166 27.11 44.21 -1.52
CA VAL A 166 27.68 44.30 -2.86
C VAL A 166 27.74 42.90 -3.46
N GLN A 167 27.14 42.74 -4.63
CA GLN A 167 27.21 41.53 -5.43
C GLN A 167 28.23 41.73 -6.54
N GLN A 168 29.19 40.81 -6.67
CA GLN A 168 29.98 40.73 -7.89
C GLN A 168 29.10 40.21 -9.03
N THR A 169 28.91 41.01 -10.08
CA THR A 169 28.07 40.67 -11.24
C THR A 169 28.88 40.09 -12.39
N GLY A 170 30.17 40.38 -12.44
CA GLY A 170 31.06 39.91 -13.50
C GLY A 170 32.48 39.65 -13.00
N PHE A 171 33.07 38.56 -13.48
CA PHE A 171 34.49 38.28 -13.35
C PHE A 171 35.04 37.86 -14.72
N THR A 172 35.78 38.73 -15.38
CA THR A 172 36.46 38.39 -16.64
C THR A 172 37.92 38.19 -16.35
N ASN A 173 38.32 36.94 -16.09
CA ASN A 173 39.72 36.59 -15.91
C ASN A 173 40.38 36.32 -17.26
N LYS A 174 41.31 37.19 -17.67
CA LYS A 174 42.12 37.01 -18.87
C LYS A 174 43.57 36.64 -18.55
N ALA A 175 43.85 36.10 -17.36
CA ALA A 175 45.19 35.66 -17.01
C ALA A 175 45.70 34.59 -17.98
N ALA A 176 46.78 34.90 -18.68
CA ALA A 176 47.45 34.00 -19.61
C ALA A 176 48.96 34.22 -19.56
N VAL A 177 49.73 33.19 -19.95
CA VAL A 177 51.17 33.32 -20.17
C VAL A 177 51.37 34.12 -21.46
N VAL A 178 52.17 35.17 -21.38
CA VAL A 178 52.38 36.14 -22.46
C VAL A 178 53.87 36.21 -22.75
N ALA A 179 54.22 36.16 -24.04
CA ALA A 179 55.61 36.24 -24.48
C ALA A 179 56.26 37.56 -24.04
N GLU A 180 57.57 37.52 -23.81
CA GLU A 180 58.32 38.71 -23.40
C GLU A 180 58.15 39.85 -24.41
N ASN A 181 58.03 41.08 -23.92
CA ASN A 181 57.77 42.30 -24.69
C ASN A 181 56.38 42.42 -25.36
N THR A 182 55.39 41.60 -24.98
CA THR A 182 53.99 41.77 -25.44
C THR A 182 53.03 42.22 -24.32
N THR A 183 51.98 42.95 -24.68
CA THR A 183 51.03 43.54 -23.72
C THR A 183 50.26 42.46 -22.97
N LYS A 184 50.29 42.53 -21.63
CA LYS A 184 49.57 41.59 -20.77
C LYS A 184 48.05 41.85 -20.85
N PRO A 185 47.22 40.80 -20.98
CA PRO A 185 45.78 40.95 -21.01
C PRO A 185 45.23 41.45 -19.67
N TYR A 186 44.26 42.36 -19.73
CA TYR A 186 43.61 42.93 -18.56
C TYR A 186 42.41 42.09 -18.12
N SER A 187 42.32 41.81 -16.81
CA SER A 187 41.16 41.17 -16.19
C SER A 187 40.24 42.23 -15.59
N ASP A 188 38.93 42.01 -15.69
CA ASP A 188 37.91 42.97 -15.24
C ASP A 188 36.99 42.37 -14.18
N ILE A 189 36.55 43.19 -13.23
CA ILE A 189 35.66 42.81 -12.13
C ILE A 189 34.56 43.85 -11.99
N ALA A 190 33.30 43.41 -12.10
CA ALA A 190 32.14 44.28 -11.98
C ALA A 190 31.36 43.99 -10.70
N PHE A 191 30.92 45.04 -10.02
CA PHE A 191 30.14 44.99 -8.79
C PHE A 191 28.83 45.77 -8.93
N ALA A 192 27.77 45.27 -8.30
CA ALA A 192 26.49 45.97 -8.18
C ALA A 192 26.02 45.95 -6.72
N THR A 193 25.39 47.03 -6.29
CA THR A 193 24.80 47.13 -4.95
C THR A 193 23.40 46.53 -4.95
N LYS A 194 23.05 45.86 -3.85
CA LYS A 194 21.72 45.30 -3.59
C LYS A 194 21.28 45.69 -2.19
N ILE A 195 19.98 45.90 -2.05
CA ILE A 195 19.32 46.19 -0.79
C ILE A 195 18.30 45.10 -0.49
N THR A 196 18.34 44.58 0.72
CA THR A 196 17.35 43.63 1.23
C THR A 196 16.66 44.23 2.46
N PRO A 197 15.35 44.53 2.40
CA PRO A 197 14.61 45.04 3.55
C PRO A 197 14.30 43.91 4.55
N GLY A 198 14.22 44.26 5.84
CA GLY A 198 13.72 43.38 6.89
C GLY A 198 12.20 43.42 6.97
N ASN A 199 11.57 42.24 7.06
CA ASN A 199 10.11 42.11 7.19
C ASN A 199 9.75 41.48 8.54
N HIS A 200 8.64 41.92 9.13
CA HIS A 200 8.12 41.40 10.40
C HIS A 200 6.96 40.44 10.14
N HIS A 201 7.01 39.24 10.73
CA HIS A 201 5.89 38.29 10.75
C HIS A 201 5.30 38.26 12.16
N CYS A 202 4.02 38.62 12.28
CA CYS A 202 3.27 38.62 13.53
C CYS A 202 1.93 37.89 13.33
N ALA A 203 1.49 37.13 14.33
CA ALA A 203 0.19 36.46 14.32
C ALA A 203 -0.53 36.73 15.65
N TYR A 204 -1.85 36.93 15.60
CA TYR A 204 -2.73 37.07 16.76
C TYR A 204 -3.77 35.96 16.75
N VAL A 205 -4.13 35.46 17.94
CA VAL A 205 -5.21 34.49 18.12
C VAL A 205 -6.28 35.13 18.98
N GLN A 206 -7.46 35.34 18.42
CA GLN A 206 -8.60 35.91 19.13
C GLN A 206 -9.34 34.79 19.87
N GLY A 207 -9.27 34.82 21.21
CA GLY A 207 -10.04 33.90 22.05
C GLY A 207 -11.49 34.35 22.11
N VAL A 208 -12.42 33.50 21.66
CA VAL A 208 -13.86 33.69 21.90
C VAL A 208 -14.13 33.24 23.34
N LYS A 209 -14.49 34.17 24.23
CA LYS A 209 -15.09 33.83 25.52
C LYS A 209 -16.44 33.16 25.23
N THR A 210 -16.54 31.87 25.49
CA THR A 210 -17.84 31.22 25.67
C THR A 210 -18.29 31.55 27.08
N ASP A 211 -19.19 32.51 27.22
CA ASP A 211 -19.85 32.81 28.49
C ASP A 211 -20.68 31.58 28.89
N SER A 212 -20.16 30.82 29.86
CA SER A 212 -20.89 29.78 30.56
C SER A 212 -21.72 30.44 31.66
N GLY A 213 -23.02 30.63 31.40
CA GLY A 213 -24.04 30.85 32.42
C GLY A 213 -24.46 29.55 33.08
#